data_AF-A0A2E6TYB9-F1
#
_entry.id   AF-A0A2E6TYB9-F1
#
_cell.length_a   1.000
_cell.length_b   1.000
_cell.length_c   1.000
_cell.angle_alpha   90.00
_cell.angle_beta   90.00
_cell.angle_gamma   90.00
#
_symmetry.space_group_name_H-M   'P 1'
#
loop_
_entity.id
_entity.type
_entity.pdbx_description
1 polymer ?
#
loop_
_entity_poly.entity_id
_entity_poly.type
_entity_poly.pdbx_seq_one_letter_code
_entity_poly.pdbx_strand_id
1 'polypeptide(L)'
;METLQTNLLTDSILEAQESQVDALWAILKYKEIGIYRKVACMCEVLNLDFTDALNAMPQDDEGRLLDYKTRHLIHDALMEVS
;
A
#
# COMPACT_ATOMS: atom_id res chain seq x y z
N MET A 1 -14.02 -18.51 1.57
CA MET A 1 -14.06 -17.23 0.86
C MET A 1 -13.60 -16.19 1.84
N GLU A 2 -12.33 -15.80 1.80
CA GLU A 2 -11.88 -14.62 2.52
C GLU A 2 -12.51 -13.42 1.83
N THR A 3 -13.37 -12.71 2.55
CA THR A 3 -13.88 -11.40 2.16
C THR A 3 -12.67 -10.53 1.82
N LEU A 4 -12.57 -10.11 0.56
CA LEU A 4 -11.68 -9.01 0.15
C LEU A 4 -12.09 -7.80 0.97
N GLN A 5 -11.40 -7.60 2.08
CA GLN A 5 -11.56 -6.43 2.92
C GLN A 5 -11.07 -5.25 2.07
N THR A 6 -12.02 -4.39 1.68
CA THR A 6 -11.76 -3.15 0.93
C THR A 6 -10.60 -2.42 1.57
N ASN A 7 -9.49 -2.29 0.84
CA ASN A 7 -8.27 -1.69 1.36
C ASN A 7 -8.08 -0.33 0.68
N LEU A 8 -8.26 0.73 1.48
CA LEU A 8 -8.25 2.11 1.01
C LEU A 8 -7.01 2.43 0.15
N LEU A 9 -5.85 1.87 0.51
CA LEU A 9 -4.62 2.07 -0.25
C LEU A 9 -4.70 1.38 -1.61
N THR A 10 -5.12 0.11 -1.69
CA THR A 10 -5.20 -0.59 -2.99
C THR A 10 -6.22 0.02 -3.91
N ASP A 11 -7.38 0.41 -3.38
CA ASP A 11 -8.42 1.04 -4.21
C ASP A 11 -7.92 2.36 -4.80
N SER A 12 -7.18 3.14 -4.00
CA SER A 12 -6.55 4.38 -4.48
C SER A 12 -5.42 4.14 -5.49
N ILE A 13 -4.74 2.99 -5.42
CA ILE A 13 -3.76 2.58 -6.43
C ILE A 13 -4.46 2.26 -7.75
N LEU A 14 -5.64 1.62 -7.71
CA LEU A 14 -6.41 1.28 -8.90
C LEU A 14 -6.88 2.52 -9.70
N GLU A 15 -7.03 3.65 -9.02
CA GLU A 15 -7.43 4.94 -9.61
C GLU A 15 -6.25 5.89 -9.83
N ALA A 16 -5.02 5.47 -9.51
CA ALA A 16 -3.84 6.32 -9.57
C ALA A 16 -3.45 6.66 -11.02
N GLN A 17 -2.99 7.90 -11.24
CA GLN A 17 -2.45 8.30 -12.55
C GLN A 17 -1.06 7.69 -12.78
N GLU A 18 -0.63 7.60 -14.04
CA GLU A 18 0.65 6.95 -14.45
C GLU A 18 1.85 7.40 -13.60
N SER A 19 2.01 8.71 -13.37
CA SER A 19 3.12 9.25 -12.57
C SER A 19 3.08 8.84 -11.10
N GLN A 20 1.88 8.62 -10.53
CA GLN A 20 1.74 8.07 -9.19
C GLN A 20 2.11 6.59 -9.20
N VAL A 21 1.63 5.80 -10.17
CA VAL A 21 1.97 4.36 -10.31
C VAL A 21 3.50 4.16 -10.38
N ASP A 22 4.20 4.95 -11.18
CA ASP A 22 5.66 4.92 -11.27
C ASP A 22 6.34 5.23 -9.92
N ALA A 23 5.85 6.26 -9.21
CA ALA A 23 6.37 6.62 -7.89
C ALA A 23 6.13 5.51 -6.87
N LEU A 24 4.95 4.90 -6.87
CA LEU A 24 4.60 3.78 -5.98
C LEU A 24 5.49 2.55 -6.25
N TRP A 25 5.77 2.23 -7.51
CA TRP A 25 6.74 1.18 -7.87
C TRP A 25 8.14 1.47 -7.32
N ALA A 26 8.60 2.72 -7.44
CA ALA A 26 9.89 3.14 -6.91
C ALA A 26 9.93 3.01 -5.37
N ILE A 27 8.88 3.44 -4.67
CA ILE A 27 8.75 3.31 -3.21
C ILE A 27 8.74 1.84 -2.80
N LEU A 28 7.97 0.98 -3.48
CA LEU A 28 7.87 -0.46 -3.15
C LEU A 28 9.22 -1.18 -3.29
N LYS A 29 10.00 -0.83 -4.32
CA LYS A 29 11.32 -1.42 -4.62
C LYS A 29 12.45 -0.86 -3.75
N TYR A 30 12.25 0.27 -3.08
CA TYR A 30 13.29 0.90 -2.25
C TYR A 30 13.67 0.03 -1.05
N LYS A 31 14.97 -0.29 -0.92
CA LYS A 31 15.45 -1.30 0.02
C LYS A 31 15.80 -0.77 1.42
N GLU A 32 16.01 0.54 1.56
CA GLU A 32 16.54 1.14 2.79
C GLU A 32 15.48 1.41 3.87
N ILE A 33 14.19 1.19 3.60
CA ILE A 33 13.09 1.45 4.55
C ILE A 33 12.15 0.25 4.69
N GLY A 34 11.58 0.06 5.88
CA GLY A 34 10.56 -0.95 6.15
C GLY A 34 9.20 -0.61 5.53
N ILE A 35 8.29 -1.59 5.51
CA ILE A 35 6.97 -1.43 4.88
C ILE A 35 6.14 -0.28 5.44
N TYR A 36 6.22 -0.02 6.73
CA TYR A 36 5.48 1.06 7.38
C TYR A 36 5.79 2.43 6.76
N ARG A 37 7.08 2.73 6.58
CA ARG A 37 7.51 3.98 5.94
C ARG A 37 7.16 4.01 4.46
N LYS A 38 7.14 2.86 3.78
CA LYS A 38 6.68 2.78 2.38
C LYS A 38 5.22 3.16 2.27
N VAL A 39 4.35 2.55 3.08
CA VAL A 39 2.91 2.87 3.11
C VAL A 39 2.70 4.36 3.40
N ALA A 40 3.42 4.93 4.38
CA ALA A 40 3.35 6.37 4.66
C ALA A 40 3.71 7.21 3.43
N CYS A 41 4.84 6.93 2.76
CA CYS A 41 5.22 7.65 1.54
C CYS A 41 4.20 7.47 0.40
N MET A 42 3.60 6.30 0.26
CA MET A 42 2.57 6.03 -0.74
C MET A 42 1.29 6.82 -0.46
N CYS A 43 0.92 6.97 0.81
CA CYS A 43 -0.21 7.82 1.21
C CYS A 43 0.02 9.28 0.84
N GLU A 44 1.23 9.81 1.05
CA GLU A 44 1.60 11.16 0.62
C GLU A 44 1.47 11.34 -0.91
N VAL A 45 1.94 10.37 -1.70
CA VAL A 45 1.83 10.40 -3.17
C VAL A 45 0.38 10.37 -3.65
N LEU A 46 -0.48 9.63 -2.94
CA LEU A 46 -1.90 9.46 -3.27
C LEU A 46 -2.83 10.46 -2.57
N ASN A 47 -2.29 11.39 -1.77
CA ASN A 47 -3.06 12.32 -0.92
C ASN A 47 -4.06 11.62 0.02
N LEU A 48 -3.63 10.53 0.66
CA LEU A 48 -4.42 9.78 1.63
C LEU A 48 -4.01 10.11 3.06
N ASP A 49 -4.98 10.04 3.99
CA ASP A 49 -4.65 10.00 5.42
C ASP A 49 -3.97 8.67 5.75
N PHE A 50 -2.79 8.76 6.34
CA PHE A 50 -1.98 7.58 6.65
C PHE A 50 -2.62 6.71 7.74
N THR A 51 -3.33 7.29 8.71
CA THR A 51 -3.96 6.54 9.80
C THR A 51 -5.10 5.69 9.26
N ASP A 52 -5.93 6.27 8.41
CA ASP A 52 -7.05 5.57 7.76
C ASP A 52 -6.54 4.44 6.85
N ALA A 53 -5.51 4.72 6.04
CA ALA A 53 -4.88 3.70 5.20
C ALA A 53 -4.29 2.57 6.05
N LEU A 54 -3.57 2.90 7.13
CA LEU A 54 -2.91 1.92 8.01
C LEU A 54 -3.91 0.96 8.67
N ASN A 55 -5.07 1.46 9.10
CA ASN A 55 -6.12 0.65 9.73
C ASN A 55 -6.77 -0.36 8.77
N ALA A 56 -6.66 -0.14 7.46
CA ALA A 56 -7.15 -1.06 6.43
C ALA A 56 -6.13 -2.13 6.02
N MET A 57 -4.89 -2.06 6.53
CA MET A 57 -3.81 -2.97 6.15
C MET A 57 -3.75 -4.24 7.01
N PRO A 58 -3.15 -5.33 6.49
CA PRO A 58 -2.89 -6.53 7.28
C PRO A 58 -1.95 -6.23 8.47
N GLN A 59 -2.45 -6.44 9.69
CA GLN A 59 -1.72 -6.26 10.94
C GLN A 59 -1.70 -7.56 11.76
N ASP A 60 -0.75 -7.67 12.68
CA ASP A 60 -0.77 -8.70 13.72
C ASP A 60 -1.60 -8.27 14.95
N ASP A 61 -1.69 -9.14 15.95
CA ASP A 61 -2.46 -8.90 17.18
C ASP A 61 -1.91 -7.71 18.01
N GLU A 62 -0.71 -7.23 17.72
CA GLU A 62 -0.08 -6.05 18.35
C GLU A 62 -0.23 -4.78 17.49
N GLY A 63 -0.97 -4.85 16.36
CA GLY A 63 -1.19 -3.72 15.46
C GLY A 63 0.01 -3.41 14.54
N ARG A 64 0.98 -4.31 14.43
CA ARG A 64 2.14 -4.12 13.54
C ARG A 64 1.82 -4.58 12.14
N LEU A 65 2.22 -3.80 11.15
CA LEU A 65 2.07 -4.17 9.74
C LEU A 65 2.81 -5.48 9.41
N LEU A 66 2.09 -6.40 8.76
CA LEU A 66 2.65 -7.63 8.23
C LEU A 66 3.35 -7.32 6.90
N ASP A 67 4.69 -7.19 6.94
CA ASP A 67 5.52 -6.77 5.80
C ASP A 67 5.28 -7.60 4.54
N TYR A 68 5.41 -8.92 4.63
CA TYR A 68 5.24 -9.81 3.48
C TYR A 68 3.85 -9.65 2.85
N LYS A 69 2.78 -9.75 3.65
CA LYS A 69 1.39 -9.65 3.16
C LYS A 69 1.11 -8.28 2.54
N THR A 70 1.54 -7.22 3.22
CA THR A 70 1.36 -5.84 2.75
C THR A 70 2.07 -5.59 1.43
N ARG A 71 3.31 -6.07 1.27
CA ARG A 71 4.04 -5.91 0.00
C ARG A 71 3.37 -6.62 -1.16
N HIS A 72 2.86 -7.83 -0.95
CA HIS A 72 2.18 -8.58 -2.01
C HIS A 72 0.86 -7.88 -2.38
N LEU A 73 0.09 -7.43 -1.39
CA LEU A 73 -1.14 -6.70 -1.62
C LEU A 73 -0.93 -5.40 -2.43
N ILE A 74 0.10 -4.61 -2.11
CA ILE A 74 0.44 -3.40 -2.88
C ILE A 74 0.99 -3.77 -4.27
N HIS A 75 1.83 -4.80 -4.35
CA HIS A 75 2.39 -5.27 -5.61
C HIS A 75 1.30 -5.71 -6.58
N ASP A 76 0.33 -6.49 -6.10
CA ASP A 76 -0.76 -7.02 -6.91
C ASP A 76 -1.65 -5.88 -7.41
N ALA A 77 -1.99 -4.91 -6.56
CA ALA A 77 -2.71 -3.71 -6.98
C ALA A 77 -1.96 -2.90 -8.05
N LEU A 78 -0.64 -2.73 -7.91
CA LEU A 78 0.18 -2.04 -8.91
C LEU A 78 0.23 -2.80 -10.24
N MET A 79 0.26 -4.13 -10.22
CA MET A 79 0.24 -4.96 -11.43
C MET A 79 -1.07 -4.83 -12.21
N GLU A 80 -2.20 -4.54 -11.54
CA GLU A 80 -3.50 -4.35 -12.21
C GLU A 80 -3.60 -3.03 -12.99
N VAL A 81 -2.82 -2.02 -12.60
CA VAL A 81 -2.81 -0.69 -13.24
C VAL A 81 -1.57 -0.41 -14.08
N SER A 82 -0.65 -1.38 -14.21
CA SER A 82 0.57 -1.27 -15.03
C SER A 82 0.42 -1.81 -16.44
#